data_AF-A0A5B7J2V2-F1
#
_entry.id   AF-A0A5B7J2V2-F1
#
_cell.length_a   1.000
_cell.length_b   1.000
_cell.length_c   1.000
_cell.angle_alpha   90.00
_cell.angle_beta   90.00
_cell.angle_gamma   90.00
#
_symmetry.space_group_name_H-M   'P 1'
#
loop_
_entity.id
_entity.type
_entity.pdbx_description
1 polymer ?
#
loop_
_entity_poly.entity_id
_entity_poly.type
_entity_poly.pdbx_seq_one_letter_code
_entity_poly.pdbx_strand_id
1 'polypeptide(L)' 'MRLAIPSRTKLEITLRFLATGDSYQPLELLFRVPACTICKFLPEVFATIKHVLFDYVKVGLKTVVYHKL' A
#
# COMPACT_ATOMS: atom_id res chain seq x y z
N MET A 1 3.90 15.55 -20.25
CA MET A 1 3.61 15.40 -18.80
C MET A 1 3.00 14.03 -18.58
N ARG A 2 3.52 13.22 -17.63
CA ARG A 2 2.91 11.93 -17.28
C ARG A 2 1.71 12.20 -16.37
N LEU A 3 0.54 11.67 -16.70
CA LEU A 3 -0.65 11.84 -15.86
C LEU A 3 -0.41 11.28 -14.47
N ALA A 4 -0.87 11.99 -13.44
CA ALA A 4 -0.84 11.50 -12.08
C ALA A 4 -1.64 10.19 -12.00
N ILE A 5 -1.08 9.18 -11.31
CA ILE A 5 -1.80 7.93 -11.07
C ILE A 5 -2.98 8.25 -10.15
N PRO A 6 -4.22 7.97 -10.56
CA PRO A 6 -5.39 8.25 -9.74
C PRO A 6 -5.33 7.44 -8.43
N SER A 7 -5.88 8.02 -7.37
CA SER A 7 -5.90 7.42 -6.02
C SER A 7 -6.54 6.03 -6.02
N ARG A 8 -7.57 5.81 -6.83
CA ARG A 8 -8.22 4.50 -7.00
C ARG A 8 -7.26 3.43 -7.52
N THR A 9 -6.49 3.73 -8.56
CA THR A 9 -5.51 2.79 -9.12
C THR A 9 -4.38 2.50 -8.14
N LYS A 10 -3.93 3.50 -7.35
CA LYS A 10 -2.96 3.25 -6.27
C LYS A 10 -3.50 2.25 -5.26
N LEU A 11 -4.77 2.40 -4.85
CA LEU A 11 -5.43 1.49 -3.92
C LEU A 11 -5.58 0.08 -4.50
N GLU A 12 -5.98 -0.05 -5.76
CA GLU A 12 -6.09 -1.34 -6.46
C GLU A 12 -4.74 -2.08 -6.51
N ILE A 13 -3.65 -1.37 -6.84
CA ILE A 13 -2.29 -1.93 -6.84
C ILE A 13 -1.92 -2.44 -5.43
N THR A 14 -2.17 -1.63 -4.40
CA THR A 14 -1.87 -2.00 -3.01
C THR A 14 -2.67 -3.21 -2.54
N LEU A 15 -3.96 -3.28 -2.84
CA LEU A 15 -4.81 -4.42 -2.50
C LEU A 15 -4.37 -5.69 -3.25
N ARG A 16 -3.99 -5.56 -4.52
CA ARG A 16 -3.46 -6.69 -5.29
C ARG A 16 -2.16 -7.22 -4.71
N PHE A 17 -1.25 -6.33 -4.31
CA PHE A 17 -0.02 -6.68 -3.61
C PHE A 17 -0.31 -7.43 -2.30
N LEU A 18 -1.25 -6.93 -1.48
CA LEU A 18 -1.66 -7.61 -0.23
C LEU A 18 -2.28 -8.99 -0.47
N ALA A 19 -3.16 -9.10 -1.47
CA ALA A 19 -3.88 -10.34 -1.75
C ALA A 19 -2.97 -11.44 -2.30
N THR A 20 -1.92 -11.06 -3.04
CA THR A 20 -1.01 -12.03 -3.68
C THR A 20 0.26 -12.27 -2.86
N GLY A 21 0.77 -11.26 -2.15
CA GLY A 21 2.05 -11.31 -1.45
C GLY A 21 3.27 -11.41 -2.37
N ASP A 22 3.10 -11.08 -3.65
CA ASP A 22 4.10 -11.27 -4.72
C ASP A 22 5.03 -10.06 -4.88
N SER A 23 6.05 -10.22 -5.71
CA SER A 23 7.02 -9.18 -6.07
C SER A 23 6.38 -8.04 -6.88
N TYR A 24 7.13 -6.95 -7.09
CA TYR A 24 6.66 -5.79 -7.86
C TYR A 24 6.56 -6.02 -9.38
N GLN A 25 7.23 -7.03 -9.93
CA GLN A 25 7.24 -7.31 -11.37
C GLN A 25 5.85 -7.69 -11.94
N PRO A 26 5.09 -8.61 -11.32
CA PRO A 26 3.70 -8.87 -11.71
C PRO A 26 2.83 -7.61 -11.73
N LEU A 27 2.99 -6.73 -10.75
CA LEU A 27 2.21 -5.51 -10.61
C LEU A 27 2.57 -4.47 -11.68
N GLU A 28 3.85 -4.38 -12.04
CA GLU A 28 4.32 -3.51 -13.11
C GLU A 28 3.71 -3.91 -14.45
N LEU A 29 3.70 -5.21 -14.77
CA LEU A 29 3.09 -5.72 -16.01
C LEU A 29 1.57 -5.51 -16.03
N LEU A 30 0.89 -5.76 -14.91
CA LEU A 30 -0.57 -5.68 -14.83
C LEU A 30 -1.09 -4.23 -14.92
N PHE A 31 -0.48 -3.32 -14.17
CA PHE A 31 -0.96 -1.95 -14.03
C PHE A 31 -0.22 -0.95 -14.93
N ARG A 32 0.83 -1.39 -15.66
CA ARG A 32 1.69 -0.54 -16.50
C ARG A 32 2.32 0.63 -15.72
N VAL A 33 2.61 0.39 -14.44
CA VAL A 33 3.27 1.35 -13.55
C VAL A 33 4.64 0.77 -13.18
N PRO A 34 5.74 1.49 -13.42
CA PRO A 34 7.07 0.95 -13.13
C PRO A 34 7.23 0.63 -11.64
N ALA A 35 7.91 -0.48 -11.33
CA ALA A 35 8.09 -0.96 -9.95
C ALA A 35 8.66 0.12 -9.01
N CYS A 36 9.56 0.97 -9.50
CA CYS A 36 10.11 2.10 -8.74
C CYS A 36 9.04 3.09 -8.28
N THR A 37 7.98 3.29 -9.09
CA THR A 37 6.86 4.16 -8.71
C THR A 37 5.96 3.46 -7.68
N ILE A 38 5.70 2.16 -7.88
CA ILE A 38 4.94 1.34 -6.93
C ILE A 38 5.60 1.41 -5.56
N CYS A 39 6.89 1.10 -5.48
CA CYS A 39 7.67 1.13 -4.24
C CYS A 39 7.60 2.49 -3.51
N LYS A 40 7.50 3.61 -4.24
CA LYS A 40 7.39 4.94 -3.63
C LYS A 40 6.05 5.20 -2.96
N PHE A 41 4.93 4.90 -3.63
CA PHE A 41 3.60 5.24 -3.09
C PHE A 41 3.01 4.15 -2.21
N LEU A 42 3.44 2.89 -2.36
CA LEU A 42 2.92 1.76 -1.59
C LEU A 42 2.97 1.97 -0.07
N PRO A 43 4.10 2.41 0.54
CA PRO A 43 4.15 2.65 1.99
C PRO A 43 3.21 3.77 2.45
N GLU A 44 3.01 4.83 1.64
CA GLU A 44 2.04 5.89 1.95
C GLU A 44 0.61 5.35 1.98
N VAL A 45 0.25 4.53 0.98
CA VAL A 45 -1.08 3.92 0.91
C VAL A 45 -1.27 2.95 2.08
N PHE A 46 -0.26 2.16 2.45
CA PHE A 46 -0.33 1.30 3.63
C PHE A 46 -0.50 2.06 4.93
N ALA A 47 0.24 3.16 5.12
CA ALA A 47 0.10 4.00 6.30
C ALA A 47 -1.33 4.55 6.41
N THR A 48 -1.90 4.98 5.27
CA THR A 48 -3.27 5.49 5.19
C THR A 48 -4.29 4.41 5.49
N ILE A 49 -4.16 3.22 4.87
CA ILE A 49 -5.04 2.07 5.13
C ILE A 49 -4.97 1.69 6.60
N LYS A 50 -3.75 1.58 7.17
CA LYS A 50 -3.56 1.26 8.58
C LYS A 50 -4.25 2.29 9.45
N HIS A 51 -4.07 3.58 9.20
CA HIS A 51 -4.70 4.65 9.98
C HIS A 51 -6.23 4.59 9.94
N VAL A 52 -6.82 4.40 8.75
CA VAL A 52 -8.27 4.35 8.57
C VAL A 52 -8.86 3.08 9.16
N LEU A 53 -8.23 1.91 8.92
CA LEU A 53 -8.71 0.65 9.46
C LEU A 53 -8.40 0.49 10.96
N PHE A 54 -7.44 1.24 11.53
CA PHE A 54 -7.07 1.09 12.94
C PHE A 54 -8.27 1.26 13.88
N ASP A 55 -9.18 2.18 13.53
CA ASP A 55 -10.40 2.44 14.30
C ASP A 55 -11.42 1.29 14.22
N TYR A 56 -11.50 0.63 13.06
CA TYR A 56 -12.42 -0.49 12.81
C TYR A 56 -11.86 -1.85 13.23
N VAL A 57 -10.55 -1.98 13.27
CA VAL A 57 -9.85 -3.19 13.62
C VAL A 57 -9.76 -3.25 15.15
N LYS A 58 -10.83 -3.76 15.77
CA LYS A 58 -10.87 -4.24 17.18
C LYS A 58 -9.99 -5.48 17.34
N VAL A 59 -8.72 -5.38 16.96
CA VAL A 59 -7.76 -6.43 17.22
C VAL A 59 -7.18 -6.14 18.60
N GLY A 60 -7.34 -7.09 19.52
CA GLY A 60 -6.73 -7.09 20.86
C GLY A 60 -5.20 -7.21 20.82
N LEU A 61 -4.54 -6.62 19.82
CA LEU A 61 -3.10 -6.46 19.82
C LEU A 61 -2.80 -5.29 20.74
N LYS A 62 -2.34 -5.64 21.95
CA LYS A 62 -1.66 -4.71 22.85
C LYS A 62 -0.63 -3.94 22.03
N THR A 63 -0.77 -2.64 22.06
CA THR A 63 0.08 -1.66 21.40
C THR A 63 1.55 -1.97 21.66
N VAL A 64 2.25 -2.57 20.69
CA VAL A 64 3.71 -2.47 20.65
C VAL A 64 3.99 -1.08 20.10
N VAL A 65 4.11 -0.13 21.02
CA VAL A 65 4.60 1.22 20.75
C VAL A 65 6.00 1.05 20.20
N TYR A 66 6.19 1.24 18.89
CA TYR A 66 7.52 1.49 18.35
C TYR A 66 7.96 2.85 18.89
N HIS A 67 8.58 2.83 20.06
CA HIS A 67 9.29 3.98 20.59
C HIS A 67 10.41 4.25 19.59
N LYS A 68 10.24 5.33 18.83
CA LYS A 68 11.28 5.92 18.01
C LYS A 68 12.46 6.22 18.96
N LEU A 69 13.53 5.45 18.83
CA LEU A 69 14.85 5.73 19.40
C LEU A 69 15.60 6.66 18.44
#